data_AF-A0A1B2JAQ3-F1
#
_entry.id   AF-A0A1B2JAQ3-F1
#
_cell.length_a   1.000
_cell.length_b   1.000
_cell.length_c   1.000
_cell.angle_alpha   90.00
_cell.angle_beta   90.00
_cell.angle_gamma   90.00
#
_symmetry.space_group_name_H-M   'P 1'
#
loop_
_entity.id
_entity.type
_entity.pdbx_description
1 polymer ?
#
loop_
_entity_poly.entity_id
_entity_poly.type
_entity_poly.pdbx_seq_one_letter_code
_entity_poly.pdbx_strand_id
1 'polypeptide(L)'
;MTTKRANSTSKAATKKQDITIKPTIDEEAKAKTYFNQEIFDDEYKNGLQNSIKTSKPYHWGTITELMNDQLLRDVRSEILSEIVFTKKETDIYKVYQSGDLANMSGLNWDDLSRLPNLYKLRSAIYSKTFRDYISYVTGCGKLSGIKTDMSINTYRKGCHLLTHDDVIGTRRVSFILYMPEPGKTWKPHYGGSLRLFDSIVPNVPKSDFECKLTPQFNQIAFFTVQPGLSFHDVEEVRVDKHRLSIQGWFHIPQKGEEGFIPGEQERTEARSTLQQLESKGLKEYDFPKIRRNEISPDDIFHYDVDINKNLKLSQQDITYLGQFINPTLLNTSSIEKLNESFVNESVIEIQSFLNNEYAGILKKVLRRHELDGSLPQKQDEVEFPWKLAIPPHKQRYIYMDGLDEQPIDNADTIDFVNHVAPQELPNFGMTSKYFNQMDSAQSEKKHEFQEDSGYLASSKLCELASLLKSIAFKKWLTLVSGLVVVRDQILVRRFRPGQDFILATQLDKTGEGLIDGILEATLNLTPSSGWESGEVGGYELCMMSNDDNEEDDDPAIYKQSENDEDVLYTSQASWNKLTVMLRDSSVLKFVKYVSFNAPGSRWDINGTWDAKSTD
;
A
#
# COMPACT_ATOMS: atom_id res chain seq x y z
N MET A 1 -5.62 -52.62 -47.70
CA MET A 1 -6.06 -53.11 -46.37
C MET A 1 -4.83 -53.02 -45.48
N THR A 2 -4.71 -52.16 -44.48
CA THR A 2 -5.65 -51.71 -43.45
C THR A 2 -5.26 -50.30 -42.99
N THR A 3 -6.27 -49.47 -42.83
CA THR A 3 -6.27 -48.08 -42.36
C THR A 3 -5.81 -47.95 -40.90
N LYS A 4 -4.79 -47.12 -40.62
CA LYS A 4 -4.51 -46.62 -39.27
C LYS A 4 -5.20 -45.25 -39.11
N ARG A 5 -6.20 -45.21 -38.22
CA ARG A 5 -6.86 -43.99 -37.74
C ARG A 5 -5.86 -43.13 -36.97
N ALA A 6 -5.73 -41.86 -37.35
CA ALA A 6 -5.16 -40.81 -36.52
C ALA A 6 -6.26 -40.35 -35.53
N ASN A 7 -5.99 -40.46 -34.23
CA ASN A 7 -6.81 -39.84 -33.20
C ASN A 7 -6.44 -38.35 -33.12
N SER A 8 -7.23 -37.49 -33.75
CA SER A 8 -7.26 -36.06 -33.48
C SER A 8 -8.31 -35.79 -32.40
N THR A 9 -7.90 -35.73 -31.13
CA THR A 9 -8.73 -35.12 -30.07
C THR A 9 -8.36 -33.64 -30.00
N SER A 10 -9.02 -32.83 -30.84
CA SER A 10 -9.14 -31.40 -30.60
C SER A 10 -9.94 -31.19 -29.33
N LYS A 11 -9.29 -30.74 -28.25
CA LYS A 11 -9.99 -30.09 -27.14
C LYS A 11 -10.55 -28.78 -27.70
N ALA A 12 -11.81 -28.81 -28.15
CA ALA A 12 -12.56 -27.61 -28.44
C ALA A 12 -12.65 -26.81 -27.13
N ALA A 13 -12.00 -25.66 -27.09
CA ALA A 13 -12.22 -24.67 -26.06
C ALA A 13 -13.70 -24.26 -26.12
N THR A 14 -14.50 -24.74 -25.16
CA THR A 14 -15.85 -24.23 -24.92
C THR A 14 -15.71 -22.77 -24.52
N LYS A 15 -16.03 -21.86 -25.46
CA LYS A 15 -16.28 -20.45 -25.16
C LYS A 15 -17.33 -20.41 -24.03
N LYS A 16 -16.94 -19.96 -22.83
CA LYS A 16 -17.88 -19.54 -21.80
C LYS A 16 -18.76 -18.46 -22.43
N GLN A 17 -20.07 -18.72 -22.55
CA GLN A 17 -21.03 -17.69 -22.94
C GLN A 17 -21.24 -16.78 -21.73
N ASP A 18 -20.81 -15.53 -21.83
CA ASP A 18 -21.22 -14.49 -20.88
C ASP A 18 -22.74 -14.33 -20.95
N ILE A 19 -23.44 -14.79 -19.91
CA ILE A 19 -24.89 -14.62 -19.81
C ILE A 19 -25.14 -13.20 -19.30
N THR A 20 -25.16 -12.22 -20.20
CA THR A 20 -25.57 -10.85 -19.86
C THR A 20 -27.11 -10.80 -19.79
N ILE A 21 -27.67 -11.07 -18.61
CA ILE A 21 -29.12 -11.05 -18.38
C ILE A 21 -29.57 -9.59 -18.27
N LYS A 22 -30.16 -9.04 -19.34
CA LYS A 22 -30.95 -7.81 -19.22
C LYS A 22 -32.13 -8.07 -18.28
N PRO A 23 -32.44 -7.19 -17.31
CA PRO A 23 -33.65 -7.31 -16.51
C PRO A 23 -34.88 -7.40 -17.42
N THR A 24 -35.75 -8.37 -17.14
CA THR A 24 -37.02 -8.52 -17.82
C THR A 24 -37.96 -7.34 -17.51
N ILE A 25 -38.95 -7.11 -18.37
CA ILE A 25 -39.95 -6.04 -18.19
C ILE A 25 -40.69 -6.20 -16.85
N ASP A 26 -40.97 -7.45 -16.45
CA ASP A 26 -41.62 -7.77 -15.18
C ASP A 26 -40.73 -7.50 -13.97
N GLU A 27 -39.42 -7.73 -14.08
CA GLU A 27 -38.45 -7.40 -13.03
C GLU A 27 -38.30 -5.89 -12.85
N GLU A 28 -38.30 -5.12 -13.95
CA GLU A 28 -38.26 -3.66 -13.90
C GLU A 28 -39.53 -3.09 -13.24
N ALA A 29 -40.71 -3.64 -13.55
CA ALA A 29 -41.96 -3.24 -12.93
C ALA A 29 -41.99 -3.51 -11.42
N LYS A 30 -41.31 -4.57 -10.96
CA LYS A 30 -41.20 -4.94 -9.54
C LYS A 30 -40.03 -4.28 -8.82
N ALA A 31 -39.05 -3.73 -9.52
CA ALA A 31 -37.81 -3.21 -8.93
C ALA A 31 -38.08 -2.20 -7.81
N LYS A 32 -39.03 -1.28 -8.00
CA LYS A 32 -39.44 -0.30 -6.98
C LYS A 32 -39.83 -0.94 -5.65
N THR A 33 -40.46 -2.11 -5.67
CA THR A 33 -40.95 -2.80 -4.46
C THR A 33 -39.83 -3.38 -3.60
N TYR A 34 -38.63 -3.55 -4.17
CA TYR A 34 -37.47 -4.05 -3.44
C TYR A 34 -36.72 -2.97 -2.67
N PHE A 35 -37.03 -1.70 -2.88
CA PHE A 35 -36.44 -0.57 -2.17
C PHE A 35 -37.38 -0.04 -1.08
N ASN A 36 -36.83 0.69 -0.12
CA ASN A 36 -37.61 1.55 0.76
C ASN A 36 -38.29 2.63 -0.08
N GLN A 37 -39.60 2.80 0.08
CA GLN A 37 -40.39 3.72 -0.75
C GLN A 37 -40.05 5.18 -0.49
N GLU A 38 -39.56 5.52 0.71
CA GLU A 38 -39.18 6.89 1.09
C GLU A 38 -38.07 7.45 0.19
N ILE A 39 -37.18 6.60 -0.34
CA ILE A 39 -36.08 7.08 -1.19
C ILE A 39 -36.59 7.72 -2.47
N PHE A 40 -37.79 7.34 -2.94
CA PHE A 40 -38.41 7.84 -4.17
C PHE A 40 -39.28 9.07 -3.95
N ASP A 41 -39.45 9.53 -2.72
CA ASP A 41 -40.09 10.81 -2.45
C ASP A 41 -39.24 11.95 -3.03
N ASP A 42 -39.91 12.92 -3.67
CA ASP A 42 -39.21 14.01 -4.36
C ASP A 42 -38.47 14.93 -3.38
N GLU A 43 -38.99 15.14 -2.17
CA GLU A 43 -38.30 15.94 -1.14
C GLU A 43 -37.03 15.24 -0.69
N TYR A 44 -37.12 13.94 -0.37
CA TYR A 44 -35.96 13.12 0.00
C TYR A 44 -34.89 13.11 -1.11
N LYS A 45 -35.32 12.84 -2.34
CA LYS A 45 -34.45 12.75 -3.52
C LYS A 45 -33.75 14.08 -3.83
N ASN A 46 -34.46 15.19 -3.73
CA ASN A 46 -33.89 16.54 -3.92
C ASN A 46 -32.93 16.92 -2.79
N GLY A 47 -33.27 16.57 -1.54
CA GLY A 47 -32.40 16.74 -0.38
C GLY A 47 -31.08 15.98 -0.55
N LEU A 48 -31.14 14.71 -0.96
CA LEU A 48 -29.97 13.89 -1.21
C LEU A 48 -29.09 14.46 -2.34
N GLN A 49 -29.69 14.92 -3.43
CA GLN A 49 -28.93 15.56 -4.52
C GLN A 49 -28.16 16.80 -4.02
N ASN A 50 -28.80 17.64 -3.21
CA ASN A 50 -28.15 18.82 -2.64
C ASN A 50 -27.04 18.45 -1.65
N SER A 51 -27.25 17.41 -0.84
CA SER A 51 -26.22 16.88 0.06
C SER A 51 -25.00 16.37 -0.71
N ILE A 52 -25.20 15.66 -1.83
CA ILE A 52 -24.09 15.16 -2.66
C ILE A 52 -23.34 16.33 -3.30
N LYS A 53 -24.05 17.31 -3.88
CA LYS A 53 -23.44 18.50 -4.50
C LYS A 53 -22.58 19.32 -3.54
N THR A 54 -22.88 19.30 -2.25
CA THR A 54 -22.16 20.06 -1.21
C THR A 54 -21.23 19.20 -0.36
N SER A 55 -21.17 17.89 -0.63
CA SER A 55 -20.30 16.96 0.09
C SER A 55 -18.81 17.21 -0.23
N LYS A 56 -17.97 16.80 0.72
CA LYS A 56 -16.51 16.88 0.69
C LYS A 56 -15.92 15.52 1.08
N PRO A 57 -14.67 15.20 0.67
CA PRO A 57 -13.74 16.02 -0.11
C PRO A 57 -14.11 16.16 -1.60
N TYR A 58 -14.80 15.16 -2.14
CA TYR A 58 -15.40 15.18 -3.47
C TYR A 58 -16.88 14.77 -3.38
N HIS A 59 -17.60 14.73 -4.49
CA HIS A 59 -19.03 14.45 -4.47
C HIS A 59 -19.33 12.98 -4.16
N TRP A 60 -19.88 12.73 -2.97
CA TRP A 60 -20.29 11.41 -2.50
C TRP A 60 -21.64 11.46 -1.77
N GLY A 61 -22.29 10.31 -1.65
CA GLY A 61 -23.60 10.18 -1.02
C GLY A 61 -23.73 8.89 -0.21
N THR A 62 -24.69 8.90 0.71
CA THR A 62 -25.12 7.72 1.45
C THR A 62 -26.63 7.70 1.64
N ILE A 63 -27.22 6.52 1.64
CA ILE A 63 -28.63 6.29 1.94
C ILE A 63 -28.69 5.20 3.01
N THR A 64 -29.39 5.47 4.11
CA THR A 64 -29.72 4.48 5.14
C THR A 64 -31.03 3.81 4.80
N GLU A 65 -31.17 2.54 5.18
CA GLU A 65 -32.37 1.74 4.95
C GLU A 65 -32.79 1.70 3.47
N LEU A 66 -31.82 1.46 2.58
CA LEU A 66 -32.02 1.51 1.12
C LEU A 66 -33.01 0.45 0.62
N MET A 67 -32.76 -0.81 0.99
CA MET A 67 -33.49 -1.97 0.49
C MET A 67 -34.66 -2.30 1.43
N ASN A 68 -35.64 -3.04 0.93
CA ASN A 68 -36.60 -3.72 1.77
C ASN A 68 -35.85 -4.58 2.82
N ASP A 69 -36.13 -4.35 4.10
CA ASP A 69 -35.38 -4.93 5.21
C ASP A 69 -35.41 -6.47 5.20
N GLN A 70 -36.58 -7.07 4.91
CA GLN A 70 -36.71 -8.52 4.82
C GLN A 70 -35.89 -9.09 3.67
N LEU A 71 -35.97 -8.47 2.48
CA LEU A 71 -35.16 -8.89 1.32
C LEU A 71 -33.67 -8.90 1.67
N LEU A 72 -33.16 -7.83 2.29
CA LEU A 72 -31.72 -7.74 2.58
C LEU A 72 -31.28 -8.73 3.68
N ARG A 73 -32.15 -9.03 4.66
CA ARG A 73 -31.90 -10.10 5.64
C ARG A 73 -31.83 -11.47 4.97
N ASP A 74 -32.70 -11.73 4.01
CA ASP A 74 -32.73 -12.98 3.25
C ASP A 74 -31.48 -13.11 2.38
N VAL A 75 -31.08 -12.04 1.67
CA VAL A 75 -29.81 -11.97 0.91
C VAL A 75 -28.63 -12.27 1.81
N ARG A 76 -28.55 -11.62 2.98
CA ARG A 76 -27.46 -11.84 3.94
C ARG A 76 -27.40 -13.30 4.39
N SER A 77 -28.56 -13.93 4.61
CA SER A 77 -28.65 -15.32 5.04
C SER A 77 -28.17 -16.27 3.94
N GLU A 78 -28.60 -16.04 2.69
CA GLU A 78 -28.12 -16.77 1.51
C GLU A 78 -26.60 -16.66 1.34
N ILE A 79 -26.04 -15.45 1.45
CA ILE A 79 -24.59 -15.24 1.32
C ILE A 79 -23.83 -16.05 2.36
N LEU A 80 -24.27 -16.04 3.62
CA LEU A 80 -23.55 -16.75 4.69
C LEU A 80 -23.73 -18.27 4.66
N SER A 81 -24.81 -18.79 4.06
CA SER A 81 -25.04 -20.23 3.95
C SER A 81 -24.41 -20.85 2.71
N GLU A 82 -24.43 -20.13 1.59
CA GLU A 82 -24.07 -20.69 0.28
C GLU A 82 -22.68 -20.26 -0.21
N ILE A 83 -22.15 -19.11 0.23
CA ILE A 83 -20.90 -18.55 -0.31
C ILE A 83 -19.73 -18.84 0.62
N VAL A 84 -18.72 -19.53 0.07
CA VAL A 84 -17.42 -19.72 0.72
C VAL A 84 -16.51 -18.54 0.38
N PHE A 85 -15.93 -17.93 1.41
CA PHE A 85 -14.98 -16.83 1.25
C PHE A 85 -13.54 -17.30 1.44
N THR A 86 -12.67 -16.88 0.53
CA THR A 86 -11.23 -17.16 0.58
C THR A 86 -10.46 -15.88 0.89
N LYS A 87 -9.47 -15.96 1.78
CA LYS A 87 -8.57 -14.85 2.08
C LYS A 87 -7.72 -14.55 0.85
N LYS A 88 -7.70 -13.29 0.41
CA LYS A 88 -6.76 -12.76 -0.56
C LYS A 88 -5.99 -11.61 0.05
N GLU A 89 -4.70 -11.58 -0.21
CA GLU A 89 -3.78 -10.61 0.34
C GLU A 89 -2.77 -10.20 -0.73
N THR A 90 -2.72 -8.90 -1.02
CA THR A 90 -1.76 -8.28 -1.95
C THR A 90 -0.91 -7.28 -1.17
N ASP A 91 -0.20 -6.37 -1.81
CA ASP A 91 0.37 -5.20 -1.15
C ASP A 91 -0.73 -4.25 -0.62
N ILE A 92 -1.73 -3.94 -1.46
CA ILE A 92 -2.75 -2.91 -1.20
C ILE A 92 -3.95 -3.37 -0.34
N TYR A 93 -4.24 -4.68 -0.23
CA TYR A 93 -5.36 -5.15 0.60
C TYR A 93 -5.12 -6.48 1.33
N LYS A 94 -5.99 -6.74 2.31
CA LYS A 94 -6.26 -8.07 2.90
C LYS A 94 -7.78 -8.17 3.01
N VAL A 95 -8.41 -9.07 2.27
CA VAL A 95 -9.88 -9.20 2.22
C VAL A 95 -10.28 -10.66 2.02
N TYR A 96 -11.48 -11.04 2.48
CA TYR A 96 -12.06 -12.33 2.14
C TYR A 96 -13.10 -12.11 1.03
N GLN A 97 -12.82 -12.64 -0.16
CA GLN A 97 -13.70 -12.52 -1.33
C GLN A 97 -14.39 -13.86 -1.60
N SER A 98 -15.58 -13.82 -2.18
CA SER A 98 -16.17 -15.00 -2.82
C SER A 98 -15.26 -15.42 -3.98
N GLY A 99 -14.86 -16.71 -4.09
CA GLY A 99 -13.88 -17.26 -5.05
C GLY A 99 -14.20 -17.05 -6.55
N ASP A 100 -14.30 -18.12 -7.37
CA ASP A 100 -14.65 -18.08 -8.82
C ASP A 100 -15.97 -17.33 -9.17
N LEU A 101 -16.67 -16.82 -8.15
CA LEU A 101 -17.80 -15.89 -8.19
C LEU A 101 -17.40 -14.40 -8.29
N ALA A 102 -16.10 -14.08 -8.41
CA ALA A 102 -15.57 -12.71 -8.35
C ALA A 102 -16.31 -11.71 -9.27
N ASN A 103 -16.89 -12.21 -10.37
CA ASN A 103 -17.94 -11.51 -11.10
C ASN A 103 -19.23 -12.36 -11.05
N MET A 104 -20.30 -11.84 -10.44
CA MET A 104 -21.62 -12.49 -10.47
C MET A 104 -22.22 -12.65 -11.90
N SER A 105 -21.52 -12.20 -12.94
CA SER A 105 -21.79 -12.52 -14.35
C SER A 105 -21.39 -13.94 -14.76
N GLY A 106 -20.50 -14.60 -13.98
CA GLY A 106 -20.00 -15.96 -14.23
C GLY A 106 -20.76 -17.06 -13.48
N LEU A 107 -21.76 -16.71 -12.68
CA LEU A 107 -22.62 -17.66 -11.97
C LEU A 107 -23.45 -18.48 -12.96
N ASN A 108 -23.39 -19.82 -12.86
CA ASN A 108 -24.23 -20.67 -13.69
C ASN A 108 -25.69 -20.64 -13.18
N TRP A 109 -26.62 -21.18 -13.97
CA TRP A 109 -28.04 -21.21 -13.61
C TRP A 109 -28.33 -22.02 -12.33
N ASP A 110 -27.51 -23.02 -12.01
CA ASP A 110 -27.66 -23.83 -10.79
C ASP A 110 -27.33 -23.01 -9.54
N ASP A 111 -26.31 -22.15 -9.60
CA ASP A 111 -25.93 -21.25 -8.50
C ASP A 111 -26.95 -20.12 -8.29
N LEU A 112 -27.48 -19.54 -9.37
CA LEU A 112 -28.53 -18.51 -9.30
C LEU A 112 -29.85 -19.07 -8.71
N SER A 113 -30.11 -20.36 -8.86
CA SER A 113 -31.27 -21.01 -8.25
C SER A 113 -31.18 -21.14 -6.72
N ARG A 114 -29.94 -21.20 -6.18
CA ARG A 114 -29.66 -21.27 -4.73
C ARG A 114 -29.62 -19.90 -4.07
N LEU A 115 -29.45 -18.84 -4.86
CA LEU A 115 -29.30 -17.45 -4.42
C LEU A 115 -30.42 -16.54 -4.98
N PRO A 116 -31.71 -16.89 -4.84
CA PRO A 116 -32.79 -16.17 -5.49
C PRO A 116 -32.97 -14.74 -4.97
N ASN A 117 -32.70 -14.46 -3.69
CA ASN A 117 -32.84 -13.10 -3.16
C ASN A 117 -31.65 -12.22 -3.55
N LEU A 118 -30.44 -12.78 -3.61
CA LEU A 118 -29.28 -12.08 -4.15
C LEU A 118 -29.49 -11.70 -5.63
N TYR A 119 -30.09 -12.59 -6.43
CA TYR A 119 -30.47 -12.27 -7.80
C TYR A 119 -31.48 -11.12 -7.86
N LYS A 120 -32.52 -11.11 -7.02
CA LYS A 120 -33.48 -9.99 -6.93
C LYS A 120 -32.77 -8.68 -6.56
N LEU A 121 -31.84 -8.70 -5.61
CA LEU A 121 -31.06 -7.54 -5.21
C LEU A 121 -30.25 -7.00 -6.40
N ARG A 122 -29.52 -7.86 -7.12
CA ARG A 122 -28.76 -7.47 -8.33
C ARG A 122 -29.67 -6.82 -9.37
N SER A 123 -30.81 -7.45 -9.67
CA SER A 123 -31.78 -6.94 -10.64
C SER A 123 -32.39 -5.61 -10.20
N ALA A 124 -32.59 -5.40 -8.89
CA ALA A 124 -33.07 -4.13 -8.33
C ALA A 124 -32.02 -3.01 -8.48
N ILE A 125 -30.76 -3.28 -8.09
CA ILE A 125 -29.67 -2.29 -8.16
C ILE A 125 -29.38 -1.86 -9.60
N TYR A 126 -29.39 -2.78 -10.56
CA TYR A 126 -29.16 -2.44 -11.99
C TYR A 126 -30.42 -2.11 -12.78
N SER A 127 -31.58 -2.04 -12.13
CA SER A 127 -32.83 -1.66 -12.79
C SER A 127 -32.74 -0.24 -13.34
N LYS A 128 -33.49 0.04 -14.41
CA LYS A 128 -33.60 1.40 -14.98
C LYS A 128 -34.06 2.40 -13.93
N THR A 129 -35.01 2.02 -13.10
CA THR A 129 -35.52 2.83 -11.98
C THR A 129 -34.39 3.29 -11.06
N PHE A 130 -33.55 2.39 -10.57
CA PHE A 130 -32.49 2.77 -9.64
C PHE A 130 -31.31 3.45 -10.36
N ARG A 131 -31.00 3.06 -11.60
CA ARG A 131 -29.99 3.77 -12.41
C ARG A 131 -30.39 5.22 -12.70
N ASP A 132 -31.64 5.48 -13.06
CA ASP A 132 -32.15 6.84 -13.26
C ASP A 132 -32.16 7.62 -11.92
N TYR A 133 -32.41 6.94 -10.80
CA TYR A 133 -32.30 7.53 -9.46
C TYR A 133 -30.86 7.97 -9.14
N ILE A 134 -29.88 7.07 -9.26
CA ILE A 134 -28.46 7.37 -9.03
C ILE A 134 -27.96 8.45 -9.99
N SER A 135 -28.31 8.35 -11.28
CA SER A 135 -28.00 9.35 -12.30
C SER A 135 -28.50 10.74 -11.91
N TYR A 136 -29.72 10.82 -11.37
CA TYR A 136 -30.30 12.08 -10.92
C TYR A 136 -29.59 12.66 -9.69
N VAL A 137 -29.40 11.87 -8.63
CA VAL A 137 -28.88 12.40 -7.36
C VAL A 137 -27.38 12.72 -7.43
N THR A 138 -26.63 12.02 -8.28
CA THR A 138 -25.20 12.29 -8.50
C THR A 138 -24.93 13.27 -9.64
N GLY A 139 -25.83 13.38 -10.62
CA GLY A 139 -25.59 14.14 -11.85
C GLY A 139 -24.59 13.48 -12.80
N CYS A 140 -24.26 12.19 -12.62
CA CYS A 140 -23.21 11.50 -13.38
C CYS A 140 -23.54 11.18 -14.85
N GLY A 141 -24.72 11.56 -15.33
CA GLY A 141 -25.25 11.11 -16.62
C GLY A 141 -25.76 9.67 -16.57
N LYS A 142 -26.09 9.10 -17.73
CA LYS A 142 -26.74 7.77 -17.83
C LYS A 142 -25.80 6.64 -17.43
N LEU A 143 -26.37 5.51 -17.01
CA LEU A 143 -25.63 4.34 -16.51
C LEU A 143 -26.03 3.07 -17.28
N SER A 144 -25.06 2.19 -17.53
CA SER A 144 -25.30 0.90 -18.17
C SER A 144 -26.20 0.02 -17.30
N GLY A 145 -27.20 -0.61 -17.92
CA GLY A 145 -27.99 -1.70 -17.33
C GLY A 145 -27.56 -3.08 -17.84
N ILE A 146 -26.70 -3.13 -18.87
CA ILE A 146 -26.13 -4.36 -19.43
C ILE A 146 -24.86 -4.77 -18.67
N LYS A 147 -23.93 -3.83 -18.47
CA LYS A 147 -22.65 -4.09 -17.81
C LYS A 147 -22.85 -4.00 -16.29
N THR A 148 -23.16 -5.13 -15.69
CA THR A 148 -23.30 -5.29 -14.23
C THR A 148 -22.01 -5.78 -13.62
N ASP A 149 -21.57 -5.15 -12.54
CA ASP A 149 -20.30 -5.41 -11.87
C ASP A 149 -20.50 -5.34 -10.34
N MET A 150 -20.67 -6.50 -9.72
CA MET A 150 -20.87 -6.65 -8.27
C MET A 150 -20.01 -7.78 -7.73
N SER A 151 -19.34 -7.51 -6.62
CA SER A 151 -18.57 -8.50 -5.85
C SER A 151 -18.97 -8.48 -4.38
N ILE A 152 -18.85 -9.64 -3.74
CA ILE A 152 -19.23 -9.84 -2.34
C ILE A 152 -17.96 -10.05 -1.52
N ASN A 153 -17.76 -9.18 -0.53
CA ASN A 153 -16.57 -9.19 0.29
C ASN A 153 -16.94 -9.19 1.77
N THR A 154 -16.17 -9.91 2.58
CA THR A 154 -16.22 -9.79 4.04
C THR A 154 -14.86 -9.32 4.56
N TYR A 155 -14.86 -8.22 5.30
CA TYR A 155 -13.68 -7.78 6.04
C TYR A 155 -13.77 -8.34 7.46
N ARG A 156 -12.74 -9.08 7.87
CA ARG A 156 -12.55 -9.63 9.22
C ARG A 156 -11.42 -8.89 9.93
N LYS A 157 -11.11 -9.25 11.18
CA LYS A 157 -9.98 -8.67 11.92
C LYS A 157 -8.70 -8.67 11.07
N GLY A 158 -8.06 -7.52 10.92
CA GLY A 158 -6.84 -7.34 10.10
C GLY A 158 -7.10 -7.02 8.63
N CYS A 159 -8.32 -7.23 8.12
CA CYS A 159 -8.67 -6.89 6.76
C CYS A 159 -8.73 -5.37 6.56
N HIS A 160 -8.21 -4.91 5.43
CA HIS A 160 -8.07 -3.51 5.03
C HIS A 160 -8.00 -3.42 3.50
N LEU A 161 -8.26 -2.23 2.95
CA LEU A 161 -7.97 -1.86 1.57
C LEU A 161 -7.42 -0.44 1.62
N LEU A 162 -6.21 -0.23 1.13
CA LEU A 162 -5.49 1.05 1.23
C LEU A 162 -5.97 2.05 0.18
N THR A 163 -5.40 3.26 0.19
CA THR A 163 -5.85 4.40 -0.62
C THR A 163 -5.75 4.12 -2.12
N HIS A 164 -6.87 4.26 -2.83
CA HIS A 164 -7.02 4.11 -4.28
C HIS A 164 -8.17 4.99 -4.77
N ASP A 165 -8.36 5.15 -6.09
CA ASP A 165 -9.35 6.07 -6.66
C ASP A 165 -10.47 5.42 -7.48
N ASP A 166 -10.46 4.10 -7.64
CA ASP A 166 -11.43 3.30 -8.41
C ASP A 166 -11.46 3.57 -9.93
N VAL A 167 -10.44 4.26 -10.47
CA VAL A 167 -10.40 4.72 -11.87
C VAL A 167 -9.90 3.60 -12.79
N ILE A 168 -10.80 2.64 -13.08
CA ILE A 168 -10.50 1.47 -13.91
C ILE A 168 -11.53 1.32 -15.02
N GLY A 169 -11.04 1.20 -16.27
CA GLY A 169 -11.83 0.93 -17.46
C GLY A 169 -13.00 1.89 -17.64
N THR A 170 -14.23 1.36 -17.52
CA THR A 170 -15.46 2.11 -17.80
C THR A 170 -16.32 2.42 -16.57
N ARG A 171 -15.75 2.32 -15.38
CA ARG A 171 -16.46 2.60 -14.11
C ARG A 171 -16.85 4.09 -14.06
N ARG A 172 -18.09 4.37 -13.62
CA ARG A 172 -18.66 5.73 -13.54
C ARG A 172 -19.14 6.10 -12.14
N VAL A 173 -19.79 5.17 -11.45
CA VAL A 173 -20.21 5.34 -10.05
C VAL A 173 -19.82 4.09 -9.28
N SER A 174 -19.03 4.26 -8.22
CA SER A 174 -18.73 3.21 -7.25
C SER A 174 -19.81 3.18 -6.18
N PHE A 175 -20.19 1.99 -5.71
CA PHE A 175 -21.09 1.85 -4.59
C PHE A 175 -20.72 0.67 -3.68
N ILE A 176 -21.07 0.81 -2.40
CA ILE A 176 -20.88 -0.22 -1.38
C ILE A 176 -22.15 -0.31 -0.55
N LEU A 177 -22.85 -1.45 -0.64
CA LEU A 177 -24.01 -1.78 0.20
C LEU A 177 -23.54 -2.63 1.40
N TYR A 178 -23.74 -2.08 2.60
CA TYR A 178 -23.28 -2.66 3.83
C TYR A 178 -24.32 -3.62 4.44
N MET A 179 -23.84 -4.80 4.84
CA MET A 179 -24.65 -5.83 5.50
C MET A 179 -23.96 -6.41 6.75
N PRO A 180 -23.43 -5.60 7.69
CA PRO A 180 -23.06 -6.10 9.02
C PRO A 180 -24.27 -6.74 9.72
N GLU A 181 -24.05 -7.34 10.89
CA GLU A 181 -25.12 -8.05 11.60
C GLU A 181 -26.37 -7.16 11.86
N PRO A 182 -27.55 -7.52 11.31
CA PRO A 182 -28.73 -6.68 11.41
C PRO A 182 -29.25 -6.62 12.86
N GLY A 183 -29.77 -5.46 13.26
CA GLY A 183 -30.21 -5.22 14.64
C GLY A 183 -29.07 -4.93 15.62
N LYS A 184 -27.81 -4.90 15.16
CA LYS A 184 -26.65 -4.42 15.94
C LYS A 184 -26.00 -3.23 15.26
N THR A 185 -25.58 -2.27 16.06
CA THR A 185 -24.81 -1.11 15.57
C THR A 185 -23.35 -1.50 15.35
N TRP A 186 -22.83 -1.23 14.14
CA TRP A 186 -21.40 -1.29 13.88
C TRP A 186 -20.74 -0.05 14.49
N LYS A 187 -19.80 -0.23 15.41
CA LYS A 187 -19.24 0.86 16.21
C LYS A 187 -17.96 1.40 15.56
N PRO A 188 -17.65 2.71 15.67
CA PRO A 188 -16.44 3.28 15.08
C PRO A 188 -15.14 2.57 15.50
N HIS A 189 -15.03 2.10 16.74
CA HIS A 189 -13.83 1.39 17.21
C HIS A 189 -13.66 -0.03 16.63
N TYR A 190 -14.67 -0.57 15.96
CA TYR A 190 -14.52 -1.83 15.20
C TYR A 190 -13.66 -1.64 13.95
N GLY A 191 -13.43 -0.39 13.51
CA GLY A 191 -12.79 -0.08 12.24
C GLY A 191 -13.71 -0.42 11.06
N GLY A 192 -13.15 -0.68 9.87
CA GLY A 192 -13.96 -0.96 8.68
C GLY A 192 -14.72 0.24 8.13
N SER A 193 -14.39 1.45 8.54
CA SER A 193 -15.01 2.65 7.98
C SER A 193 -14.53 2.91 6.56
N LEU A 194 -15.40 3.43 5.70
CA LEU A 194 -14.99 4.03 4.43
C LEU A 194 -14.37 5.41 4.75
N ARG A 195 -13.11 5.64 4.37
CA ARG A 195 -12.44 6.94 4.55
C ARG A 195 -12.24 7.60 3.20
N LEU A 196 -12.47 8.91 3.13
CA LEU A 196 -12.33 9.70 1.91
C LEU A 196 -11.22 10.74 2.10
N PHE A 197 -10.38 10.90 1.08
CA PHE A 197 -9.20 11.76 1.11
C PHE A 197 -9.41 12.96 0.20
N ASP A 198 -9.03 14.13 0.69
CA ASP A 198 -8.89 15.32 -0.13
C ASP A 198 -7.61 15.25 -0.95
N SER A 199 -7.46 16.15 -1.92
CA SER A 199 -6.28 16.22 -2.77
C SER A 199 -5.47 17.48 -2.51
N ILE A 200 -4.14 17.34 -2.53
CA ILE A 200 -3.19 18.46 -2.58
C ILE A 200 -3.28 19.09 -3.97
N VAL A 201 -3.13 18.24 -4.99
CA VAL A 201 -3.37 18.51 -6.41
C VAL A 201 -4.03 17.26 -7.02
N PRO A 202 -4.66 17.34 -8.21
CA PRO A 202 -5.16 16.15 -8.88
C PRO A 202 -4.11 15.04 -8.97
N ASN A 203 -4.51 13.80 -8.62
CA ASN A 203 -3.67 12.60 -8.48
C ASN A 203 -2.75 12.56 -7.24
N VAL A 204 -2.77 13.57 -6.37
CA VAL A 204 -1.96 13.60 -5.15
C VAL A 204 -2.90 13.82 -3.95
N PRO A 205 -3.42 12.73 -3.34
CA PRO A 205 -4.24 12.82 -2.15
C PRO A 205 -3.42 13.32 -0.96
N LYS A 206 -4.08 14.05 -0.06
CA LYS A 206 -3.57 14.33 1.27
C LYS A 206 -3.39 13.03 2.03
N SER A 207 -2.39 13.01 2.91
CA SER A 207 -2.06 11.84 3.73
C SER A 207 -3.22 11.41 4.61
N ASP A 208 -3.88 12.36 5.27
CA ASP A 208 -4.93 12.10 6.25
C ASP A 208 -6.32 12.23 5.61
N PHE A 209 -7.24 11.37 6.04
CA PHE A 209 -8.61 11.40 5.55
C PHE A 209 -9.37 12.64 6.04
N GLU A 210 -10.23 13.20 5.20
CA GLU A 210 -11.11 14.32 5.58
C GLU A 210 -12.46 13.82 6.11
N CYS A 211 -12.97 12.73 5.53
CA CYS A 211 -14.27 12.17 5.89
C CYS A 211 -14.17 10.69 6.23
N LYS A 212 -15.03 10.22 7.14
CA LYS A 212 -15.12 8.82 7.57
C LYS A 212 -16.58 8.40 7.78
N LEU A 213 -17.00 7.35 7.07
CA LEU A 213 -18.32 6.74 7.19
C LEU A 213 -18.24 5.37 7.89
N THR A 214 -18.83 5.25 9.07
CA THR A 214 -18.96 3.98 9.79
C THR A 214 -20.19 3.20 9.27
N PRO A 215 -20.00 2.03 8.64
CA PRO A 215 -21.04 1.33 7.89
C PRO A 215 -22.12 0.73 8.79
N GLN A 216 -23.40 0.87 8.45
CA GLN A 216 -24.51 0.19 9.12
C GLN A 216 -25.21 -0.82 8.21
N PHE A 217 -25.98 -1.73 8.79
CA PHE A 217 -26.82 -2.64 7.99
C PHE A 217 -27.80 -1.85 7.13
N ASN A 218 -27.97 -2.27 5.87
CA ASN A 218 -28.85 -1.62 4.90
C ASN A 218 -28.48 -0.17 4.57
N GLN A 219 -27.21 0.19 4.74
CA GLN A 219 -26.67 1.48 4.31
C GLN A 219 -25.88 1.31 3.02
N ILE A 220 -26.10 2.18 2.04
CA ILE A 220 -25.27 2.29 0.85
C ILE A 220 -24.40 3.55 0.93
N ALA A 221 -23.16 3.45 0.49
CA ALA A 221 -22.31 4.60 0.16
C ALA A 221 -22.00 4.56 -1.33
N PHE A 222 -21.94 5.70 -1.99
CA PHE A 222 -21.64 5.79 -3.42
C PHE A 222 -21.02 7.14 -3.78
N PHE A 223 -20.22 7.16 -4.84
CA PHE A 223 -19.59 8.37 -5.37
C PHE A 223 -19.30 8.21 -6.86
N THR A 224 -19.23 9.33 -7.57
CA THR A 224 -18.78 9.34 -8.96
C THR A 224 -17.28 9.07 -9.01
N VAL A 225 -16.86 8.17 -9.90
CA VAL A 225 -15.44 7.90 -10.14
C VAL A 225 -14.85 9.11 -10.87
N GLN A 226 -13.85 9.73 -10.24
CA GLN A 226 -13.23 10.96 -10.71
C GLN A 226 -11.71 10.77 -10.75
N PRO A 227 -11.11 10.64 -11.96
CA PRO A 227 -9.67 10.51 -12.14
C PRO A 227 -8.88 11.54 -11.33
N GLY A 228 -8.02 11.04 -10.44
CA GLY A 228 -7.15 11.86 -9.59
C GLY A 228 -7.83 12.59 -8.42
N LEU A 229 -9.09 12.30 -8.11
CA LEU A 229 -9.83 12.96 -7.03
C LEU A 229 -10.56 11.99 -6.09
N SER A 230 -11.16 10.91 -6.60
CA SER A 230 -12.02 10.01 -5.79
C SER A 230 -11.25 9.05 -4.87
N PHE A 231 -10.19 9.54 -4.21
CA PHE A 231 -9.34 8.75 -3.33
C PHE A 231 -10.06 8.36 -2.04
N HIS A 232 -10.09 7.06 -1.79
CA HIS A 232 -10.72 6.48 -0.62
C HIS A 232 -10.03 5.18 -0.20
N ASP A 233 -10.39 4.70 0.99
CA ASP A 233 -9.89 3.43 1.50
C ASP A 233 -10.92 2.75 2.43
N VAL A 234 -10.61 1.52 2.85
CA VAL A 234 -11.31 0.81 3.92
C VAL A 234 -10.40 0.68 5.12
N GLU A 235 -10.70 1.45 6.18
CA GLU A 235 -10.04 1.37 7.48
C GLU A 235 -9.98 -0.08 7.97
N GLU A 236 -8.85 -0.50 8.52
CA GLU A 236 -8.69 -1.87 9.04
C GLU A 236 -9.80 -2.24 10.03
N VAL A 237 -10.39 -3.43 9.87
CA VAL A 237 -11.28 -3.99 10.89
C VAL A 237 -10.45 -4.48 12.08
N ARG A 238 -10.69 -3.91 13.26
CA ARG A 238 -9.84 -4.05 14.45
C ARG A 238 -10.30 -5.14 15.41
N VAL A 239 -11.54 -5.61 15.26
CA VAL A 239 -12.17 -6.59 16.14
C VAL A 239 -12.56 -7.86 15.39
N ASP A 240 -12.77 -8.95 16.11
CA ASP A 240 -13.25 -10.22 15.53
C ASP A 240 -14.74 -10.15 15.17
N LYS A 241 -15.03 -9.46 14.08
CA LYS A 241 -16.37 -9.28 13.49
C LYS A 241 -16.28 -9.34 11.98
N HIS A 242 -17.41 -9.65 11.35
CA HIS A 242 -17.54 -9.72 9.90
C HIS A 242 -18.26 -8.47 9.39
N ARG A 243 -17.52 -7.60 8.71
CA ARG A 243 -18.09 -6.50 7.91
C ARG A 243 -18.37 -7.04 6.52
N LEU A 244 -19.55 -7.61 6.33
CA LEU A 244 -20.02 -8.06 5.02
C LEU A 244 -20.51 -6.85 4.20
N SER A 245 -20.12 -6.80 2.94
CA SER A 245 -20.59 -5.80 1.99
C SER A 245 -20.69 -6.37 0.58
N ILE A 246 -21.60 -5.81 -0.20
CA ILE A 246 -21.59 -5.93 -1.65
C ILE A 246 -21.03 -4.62 -2.18
N GLN A 247 -19.94 -4.70 -2.93
CA GLN A 247 -19.40 -3.56 -3.68
C GLN A 247 -19.69 -3.76 -5.16
N GLY A 248 -19.76 -2.66 -5.90
CA GLY A 248 -19.94 -2.74 -7.34
C GLY A 248 -19.83 -1.38 -8.01
N TRP A 249 -19.91 -1.43 -9.33
CA TRP A 249 -19.81 -0.24 -10.16
C TRP A 249 -20.97 -0.16 -11.15
N PHE A 250 -21.43 1.06 -11.38
CA PHE A 250 -22.18 1.39 -12.58
C PHE A 250 -21.22 1.89 -13.64
N HIS A 251 -21.35 1.37 -14.85
CA HIS A 251 -20.50 1.72 -15.98
C HIS A 251 -21.14 2.78 -16.88
N ILE A 252 -20.30 3.42 -17.71
CA ILE A 252 -20.78 4.20 -18.86
C ILE A 252 -21.69 3.33 -19.75
N PRO A 253 -22.76 3.89 -20.35
CA PRO A 253 -23.65 3.12 -21.22
C PRO A 253 -22.90 2.45 -22.38
N GLN A 254 -23.31 1.23 -22.71
CA GLN A 254 -22.71 0.43 -23.78
C GLN A 254 -23.43 0.67 -25.12
N LYS A 255 -22.81 0.24 -26.23
CA LYS A 255 -23.41 0.40 -27.57
C LYS A 255 -24.82 -0.21 -27.61
N GLY A 256 -25.82 0.64 -27.92
CA GLY A 256 -27.23 0.25 -27.97
C GLY A 256 -28.03 0.51 -26.69
N GLU A 257 -27.42 1.09 -25.65
CA GLU A 257 -28.10 1.57 -24.45
C GLU A 257 -28.46 3.07 -24.53
N GLU A 258 -29.45 3.47 -23.73
CA GLU A 258 -29.83 4.87 -23.58
C GLU A 258 -28.66 5.69 -23.03
N GLY A 259 -28.31 6.79 -23.71
CA GLY A 259 -27.20 7.66 -23.31
C GLY A 259 -25.81 7.18 -23.74
N PHE A 260 -25.72 6.17 -24.61
CA PHE A 260 -24.44 5.79 -25.24
C PHE A 260 -23.87 6.92 -26.10
N ILE A 261 -22.61 7.26 -25.86
CA ILE A 261 -21.86 8.27 -26.63
C ILE A 261 -20.67 7.56 -27.30
N PRO A 262 -20.63 7.47 -28.64
CA PRO A 262 -19.47 6.92 -29.34
C PRO A 262 -18.17 7.65 -28.95
N GLY A 263 -17.09 6.91 -28.65
CA GLY A 263 -15.80 7.49 -28.26
C GLY A 263 -15.69 7.87 -26.78
N GLU A 264 -16.73 7.69 -25.95
CA GLU A 264 -16.66 8.00 -24.52
C GLU A 264 -15.85 6.96 -23.74
N GLN A 265 -15.98 5.69 -24.08
CA GLN A 265 -15.24 4.60 -23.47
C GLN A 265 -13.74 4.80 -23.66
N GLU A 266 -13.33 4.98 -24.91
CA GLU A 266 -11.94 5.16 -25.30
C GLU A 266 -11.34 6.41 -24.65
N ARG A 267 -12.12 7.49 -24.51
CA ARG A 267 -11.69 8.71 -23.80
C ARG A 267 -11.57 8.53 -22.29
N THR A 268 -12.39 7.67 -21.70
CA THR A 268 -12.37 7.38 -20.26
C THR A 268 -11.18 6.48 -19.94
N GLU A 269 -11.01 5.41 -20.72
CA GLU A 269 -9.88 4.50 -20.63
C GLU A 269 -8.55 5.22 -20.87
N ALA A 270 -8.49 6.13 -21.85
CA ALA A 270 -7.29 6.95 -22.09
C ALA A 270 -6.93 7.91 -20.94
N ARG A 271 -7.86 8.21 -20.01
CA ARG A 271 -7.62 9.02 -18.80
C ARG A 271 -7.32 8.17 -17.57
N SER A 272 -7.63 6.87 -17.61
CA SER A 272 -7.37 5.93 -16.52
C SER A 272 -6.02 5.22 -16.62
N THR A 273 -5.24 5.48 -17.68
CA THR A 273 -3.96 4.78 -17.85
C THR A 273 -2.98 5.17 -16.75
N LEU A 274 -2.39 4.16 -16.12
CA LEU A 274 -1.33 4.26 -15.09
C LEU A 274 -0.21 5.23 -15.47
N GLN A 275 0.10 5.35 -16.77
CA GLN A 275 1.08 6.32 -17.30
C GLN A 275 0.77 7.79 -16.95
N GLN A 276 -0.50 8.16 -16.73
CA GLN A 276 -0.85 9.51 -16.27
C GLN A 276 -0.53 9.72 -14.79
N LEU A 277 -0.69 8.68 -13.96
CA LEU A 277 -0.41 8.69 -12.51
C LEU A 277 1.10 8.68 -12.19
N GLU A 278 1.93 8.21 -13.12
CA GLU A 278 3.39 8.14 -12.96
C GLU A 278 4.16 9.21 -13.76
N SER A 279 3.46 10.22 -14.28
CA SER A 279 4.10 11.29 -15.04
C SER A 279 5.23 11.97 -14.24
N LYS A 280 6.25 12.48 -14.94
CA LYS A 280 7.37 13.21 -14.32
C LYS A 280 6.92 14.35 -13.41
N GLY A 281 5.81 15.00 -13.73
CA GLY A 281 5.21 16.04 -12.88
C GLY A 281 4.74 15.47 -11.55
N LEU A 282 4.07 14.32 -11.53
CA LEU A 282 3.55 13.75 -10.26
C LEU A 282 4.65 13.20 -9.35
N LYS A 283 5.79 12.74 -9.90
CA LYS A 283 6.97 12.35 -9.09
C LYS A 283 7.53 13.53 -8.25
N GLU A 284 7.18 14.79 -8.58
CA GLU A 284 7.57 15.96 -7.78
C GLU A 284 6.84 16.03 -6.42
N TYR A 285 5.74 15.29 -6.23
CA TYR A 285 5.02 15.21 -4.97
C TYR A 285 5.41 13.98 -4.13
N ASP A 286 6.28 13.09 -4.65
CA ASP A 286 6.71 11.91 -3.92
C ASP A 286 7.77 12.28 -2.89
N PHE A 287 7.52 12.00 -1.61
CA PHE A 287 8.50 12.15 -0.51
C PHE A 287 8.56 10.86 0.31
N PRO A 288 9.75 10.40 0.76
CA PRO A 288 11.06 10.97 0.47
C PRO A 288 11.40 10.94 -1.03
N LYS A 289 12.21 11.91 -1.48
CA LYS A 289 12.73 11.90 -2.84
C LYS A 289 13.64 10.68 -3.00
N ILE A 290 13.35 9.80 -3.97
CA ILE A 290 14.22 8.69 -4.31
C ILE A 290 15.40 9.24 -5.13
N ARG A 291 16.41 9.75 -4.43
CA ARG A 291 17.61 10.34 -5.02
C ARG A 291 18.83 9.92 -4.22
N ARG A 292 19.74 9.19 -4.87
CA ARG A 292 21.05 8.85 -4.31
C ARG A 292 22.04 9.97 -4.60
N ASN A 293 22.73 10.41 -3.56
CA ASN A 293 23.73 11.47 -3.61
C ASN A 293 25.06 10.92 -4.08
N GLU A 294 25.80 11.70 -4.88
CA GLU A 294 27.13 11.31 -5.32
C GLU A 294 28.10 11.22 -4.15
N ILE A 295 28.88 10.14 -4.13
CA ILE A 295 29.99 9.98 -3.20
C ILE A 295 31.22 10.63 -3.84
N SER A 296 32.00 11.38 -3.05
CA SER A 296 33.21 12.03 -3.54
C SER A 296 34.17 11.01 -4.16
N PRO A 297 34.82 11.31 -5.30
CA PRO A 297 35.87 10.46 -5.86
C PRO A 297 37.01 10.16 -4.86
N ASP A 298 37.33 11.11 -3.97
CA ASP A 298 38.34 10.91 -2.92
C ASP A 298 37.91 9.86 -1.90
N ASP A 299 36.60 9.80 -1.59
CA ASP A 299 36.06 8.78 -0.69
C ASP A 299 36.06 7.41 -1.38
N ILE A 300 35.65 7.37 -2.66
CA ILE A 300 35.61 6.14 -3.48
C ILE A 300 37.00 5.52 -3.60
N PHE A 301 38.05 6.34 -3.78
CA PHE A 301 39.45 5.89 -3.85
C PHE A 301 39.86 4.97 -2.70
N HIS A 302 39.26 5.12 -1.51
CA HIS A 302 39.60 4.29 -0.35
C HIS A 302 39.08 2.86 -0.39
N TYR A 303 38.09 2.57 -1.23
CA TYR A 303 37.46 1.25 -1.34
C TYR A 303 37.28 0.77 -2.79
N ASP A 304 37.74 1.53 -3.77
CA ASP A 304 37.82 1.10 -5.15
C ASP A 304 38.86 -0.03 -5.29
N VAL A 305 38.41 -1.22 -5.67
CA VAL A 305 39.25 -2.42 -5.76
C VAL A 305 40.15 -2.43 -7.00
N ASP A 306 39.81 -1.69 -8.06
CA ASP A 306 40.66 -1.56 -9.26
C ASP A 306 41.93 -0.78 -8.92
N ILE A 307 41.78 0.18 -8.03
CA ILE A 307 42.86 1.01 -7.50
C ILE A 307 43.57 0.29 -6.34
N ASN A 308 42.80 -0.34 -5.45
CA ASN A 308 43.30 -1.02 -4.26
C ASN A 308 43.12 -2.54 -4.37
N LYS A 309 43.98 -3.19 -5.16
CA LYS A 309 43.95 -4.64 -5.44
C LYS A 309 44.03 -5.56 -4.22
N ASN A 310 44.39 -5.05 -3.05
CA ASN A 310 44.46 -5.78 -1.78
C ASN A 310 43.55 -5.13 -0.73
N LEU A 311 42.37 -4.64 -1.14
CA LEU A 311 41.42 -4.00 -0.25
C LEU A 311 41.17 -4.88 0.97
N LYS A 312 41.31 -4.29 2.14
CA LYS A 312 41.09 -4.93 3.44
C LYS A 312 40.73 -3.87 4.46
N LEU A 313 40.02 -4.28 5.50
CA LEU A 313 39.78 -3.41 6.64
C LEU A 313 41.10 -3.15 7.39
N SER A 314 41.44 -1.88 7.60
CA SER A 314 42.55 -1.50 8.47
C SER A 314 42.19 -1.68 9.94
N GLN A 315 43.18 -1.62 10.83
CA GLN A 315 42.91 -1.66 12.27
C GLN A 315 42.02 -0.50 12.74
N GLN A 316 42.12 0.67 12.10
CA GLN A 316 41.26 1.81 12.40
C GLN A 316 39.82 1.56 11.93
N ASP A 317 39.64 0.98 10.74
CA ASP A 317 38.31 0.58 10.24
C ASP A 317 37.67 -0.43 11.19
N ILE A 318 38.41 -1.48 11.61
CA ILE A 318 37.91 -2.51 12.54
C ILE A 318 37.54 -1.89 13.90
N THR A 319 38.36 -0.97 14.41
CA THR A 319 38.11 -0.32 15.71
C THR A 319 36.87 0.58 15.65
N TYR A 320 36.69 1.32 14.56
CA TYR A 320 35.51 2.17 14.36
C TYR A 320 34.25 1.33 14.15
N LEU A 321 34.27 0.37 13.23
CA LEU A 321 33.14 -0.52 12.94
C LEU A 321 32.76 -1.34 14.16
N GLY A 322 33.74 -1.82 14.95
CA GLY A 322 33.52 -2.63 16.15
C GLY A 322 32.75 -1.92 17.26
N GLN A 323 32.62 -0.59 17.22
CA GLN A 323 31.73 0.17 18.12
C GLN A 323 30.25 -0.19 17.89
N PHE A 324 29.90 -0.63 16.68
CA PHE A 324 28.52 -0.90 16.26
C PHE A 324 28.32 -2.35 15.81
N ILE A 325 29.18 -2.83 14.90
CA ILE A 325 29.07 -4.11 14.22
C ILE A 325 29.65 -5.22 15.10
N ASN A 326 29.01 -6.39 15.05
CA ASN A 326 29.48 -7.59 15.68
C ASN A 326 30.92 -7.93 15.20
N PRO A 327 31.92 -8.05 16.10
CA PRO A 327 33.32 -8.30 15.72
C PRO A 327 33.54 -9.55 14.86
N THR A 328 32.65 -10.54 14.94
CA THR A 328 32.73 -11.75 14.10
C THR A 328 32.49 -11.45 12.61
N LEU A 329 31.89 -10.32 12.27
CA LEU A 329 31.63 -9.90 10.88
C LEU A 329 32.76 -9.05 10.29
N LEU A 330 33.81 -8.76 11.08
CA LEU A 330 34.89 -7.86 10.69
C LEU A 330 36.20 -8.58 10.34
N ASN A 331 36.26 -9.91 10.54
CA ASN A 331 37.43 -10.69 10.16
C ASN A 331 37.35 -11.16 8.69
N THR A 332 38.51 -11.32 8.08
CA THR A 332 38.66 -11.68 6.66
C THR A 332 37.88 -12.92 6.27
N SER A 333 38.00 -14.02 7.03
CA SER A 333 37.32 -15.28 6.70
C SER A 333 35.80 -15.17 6.69
N SER A 334 35.22 -14.34 7.57
CA SER A 334 33.77 -14.15 7.62
C SER A 334 33.28 -13.27 6.47
N ILE A 335 34.06 -12.25 6.12
CA ILE A 335 33.78 -11.38 4.97
C ILE A 335 33.82 -12.18 3.67
N GLU A 336 34.84 -13.03 3.48
CA GLU A 336 34.96 -13.91 2.30
C GLU A 336 33.74 -14.83 2.17
N LYS A 337 33.27 -15.44 3.27
CA LYS A 337 32.06 -16.28 3.26
C LYS A 337 30.79 -15.51 2.91
N LEU A 338 30.65 -14.29 3.43
CA LEU A 338 29.51 -13.43 3.10
C LEU A 338 29.56 -13.04 1.62
N ASN A 339 30.74 -12.78 1.08
CA ASN A 339 30.94 -12.48 -0.32
C ASN A 339 30.62 -13.65 -1.23
N GLU A 340 31.12 -14.86 -0.93
CA GLU A 340 30.76 -16.08 -1.66
C GLU A 340 29.23 -16.29 -1.67
N SER A 341 28.56 -16.08 -0.53
CA SER A 341 27.10 -16.19 -0.46
C SER A 341 26.39 -15.13 -1.30
N PHE A 342 26.87 -13.88 -1.26
CA PHE A 342 26.26 -12.79 -2.01
C PHE A 342 26.44 -12.96 -3.52
N VAL A 343 27.61 -13.41 -3.97
CA VAL A 343 27.88 -13.67 -5.40
C VAL A 343 26.97 -14.78 -5.94
N ASN A 344 26.65 -15.79 -5.12
CA ASN A 344 25.78 -16.89 -5.56
C ASN A 344 24.30 -16.54 -5.56
N GLU A 345 23.83 -15.80 -4.55
CA GLU A 345 22.39 -15.60 -4.30
C GLU A 345 21.90 -14.18 -4.59
N SER A 346 22.81 -13.21 -4.80
CA SER A 346 22.52 -11.76 -4.87
C SER A 346 21.79 -11.19 -3.63
N VAL A 347 21.66 -11.99 -2.56
CA VAL A 347 21.07 -11.62 -1.28
C VAL A 347 21.78 -12.35 -0.14
N ILE A 348 22.00 -11.65 0.97
CA ILE A 348 22.49 -12.24 2.22
C ILE A 348 21.69 -11.70 3.40
N GLU A 349 21.48 -12.55 4.40
CA GLU A 349 20.89 -12.19 5.69
C GLU A 349 21.90 -12.40 6.82
N ILE A 350 22.15 -11.33 7.58
CA ILE A 350 23.10 -11.32 8.68
C ILE A 350 22.32 -11.10 9.98
N GLN A 351 22.17 -12.18 10.73
CA GLN A 351 21.62 -12.13 12.08
C GLN A 351 22.63 -11.55 13.06
N SER A 352 22.14 -10.85 14.08
CA SER A 352 22.99 -10.21 15.10
C SER A 352 24.07 -9.31 14.50
N PHE A 353 23.68 -8.47 13.55
CA PHE A 353 24.57 -7.55 12.83
C PHE A 353 25.29 -6.58 13.77
N LEU A 354 24.52 -5.92 14.64
CA LEU A 354 25.04 -5.07 15.70
C LEU A 354 25.60 -5.92 16.83
N ASN A 355 26.68 -5.44 17.46
CA ASN A 355 27.25 -6.04 18.66
C ASN A 355 26.23 -6.01 19.82
N ASN A 356 26.40 -6.92 20.78
CA ASN A 356 25.44 -7.12 21.87
C ASN A 356 25.24 -5.89 22.76
N GLU A 357 26.28 -5.08 22.94
CA GLU A 357 26.24 -3.88 23.79
C GLU A 357 25.37 -2.80 23.15
N TYR A 358 25.70 -2.41 21.92
CA TYR A 358 24.97 -1.39 21.17
C TYR A 358 23.53 -1.84 20.90
N ALA A 359 23.34 -3.08 20.45
CA ALA A 359 22.01 -3.65 20.24
C ALA A 359 21.17 -3.66 21.53
N GLY A 360 21.76 -4.03 22.66
CA GLY A 360 21.07 -4.06 23.95
C GLY A 360 20.60 -2.66 24.40
N ILE A 361 21.42 -1.64 24.20
CA ILE A 361 21.08 -0.24 24.51
C ILE A 361 19.97 0.24 23.57
N LEU A 362 20.17 0.10 22.25
CA LEU A 362 19.21 0.56 21.26
C LEU A 362 17.84 -0.10 21.44
N LYS A 363 17.80 -1.42 21.73
CA LYS A 363 16.55 -2.14 21.97
C LYS A 363 15.75 -1.53 23.12
N LYS A 364 16.43 -1.20 24.22
CA LYS A 364 15.81 -0.59 25.41
C LYS A 364 15.28 0.80 25.08
N VAL A 365 16.06 1.61 24.37
CA VAL A 365 15.66 2.96 23.95
C VAL A 365 14.42 2.91 23.06
N LEU A 366 14.42 2.07 22.02
CA LEU A 366 13.27 1.95 21.11
C LEU A 366 12.03 1.40 21.82
N ARG A 367 12.19 0.40 22.70
CA ARG A 367 11.06 -0.13 23.49
C ARG A 367 10.48 0.88 24.44
N ARG A 368 11.32 1.67 25.10
CA ARG A 368 10.86 2.74 25.96
C ARG A 368 10.03 3.74 25.16
N HIS A 369 10.53 4.17 24.02
CA HIS A 369 9.82 5.12 23.16
C HIS A 369 8.50 4.58 22.60
N GLU A 370 8.39 3.27 22.34
CA GLU A 370 7.12 2.65 21.97
C GLU A 370 6.08 2.60 23.09
N LEU A 371 6.52 2.45 24.34
CA LEU A 371 5.63 2.25 25.50
C LEU A 371 5.27 3.57 26.19
N ASP A 372 6.23 4.49 26.29
CA ASP A 372 6.12 5.73 27.06
C ASP A 372 5.92 6.96 26.17
N GLY A 373 6.13 6.84 24.85
CA GLY A 373 6.00 7.94 23.90
C GLY A 373 4.64 7.96 23.18
N SER A 374 4.25 9.13 22.68
CA SER A 374 3.04 9.27 21.84
C SER A 374 3.33 8.88 20.39
N LEU A 375 2.49 8.03 19.81
CA LEU A 375 2.57 7.65 18.39
C LEU A 375 1.80 8.65 17.52
N PRO A 376 2.45 9.48 16.69
CA PRO A 376 1.76 10.46 15.86
C PRO A 376 0.82 9.75 14.87
N GLN A 377 -0.44 10.17 14.82
CA GLN A 377 -1.49 9.60 13.97
C GLN A 377 -1.75 10.41 12.72
N LYS A 378 -1.50 11.72 12.77
CA LYS A 378 -1.69 12.67 11.67
C LYS A 378 -0.37 13.24 11.17
N GLN A 379 -0.40 13.90 10.02
CA GLN A 379 0.77 14.54 9.43
C GLN A 379 1.29 15.71 10.30
N ASP A 380 0.40 16.53 10.84
CA ASP A 380 0.73 17.69 11.69
C ASP A 380 1.29 17.32 13.08
N GLU A 381 1.16 16.05 13.47
CA GLU A 381 1.72 15.49 14.71
C GLU A 381 3.15 14.93 14.51
N VAL A 382 3.65 14.85 13.27
CA VAL A 382 4.99 14.34 12.98
C VAL A 382 6.01 15.47 13.19
N GLU A 383 6.83 15.33 14.22
CA GLU A 383 7.86 16.33 14.56
C GLU A 383 9.25 15.96 14.01
N PHE A 384 10.02 17.00 13.64
CA PHE A 384 11.42 16.87 13.28
C PHE A 384 12.21 16.07 14.35
N PRO A 385 13.04 15.07 13.97
CA PRO A 385 13.62 14.83 12.64
C PRO A 385 12.80 13.91 11.74
N TRP A 386 11.63 13.47 12.20
CA TRP A 386 10.75 12.65 11.40
C TRP A 386 10.00 13.50 10.39
N LYS A 387 9.77 12.91 9.22
CA LYS A 387 8.92 13.42 8.13
C LYS A 387 7.94 12.33 7.74
N LEU A 388 6.81 12.70 7.14
CA LEU A 388 5.83 11.73 6.64
C LEU A 388 6.08 11.45 5.14
N ALA A 389 6.17 10.18 4.77
CA ALA A 389 6.22 9.78 3.38
C ALA A 389 4.84 9.94 2.72
N ILE A 390 4.81 10.55 1.53
CA ILE A 390 3.62 10.89 0.75
C ILE A 390 3.87 10.57 -0.74
N PRO A 391 2.82 10.36 -1.56
CA PRO A 391 1.40 10.32 -1.23
C PRO A 391 0.88 8.94 -0.79
N PRO A 392 -0.26 8.86 -0.04
CA PRO A 392 -0.76 7.63 0.56
C PRO A 392 -1.27 6.58 -0.43
N HIS A 393 -1.52 6.91 -1.71
CA HIS A 393 -1.82 5.89 -2.72
C HIS A 393 -0.57 5.18 -3.26
N LYS A 394 0.62 5.52 -2.75
CA LYS A 394 1.91 4.85 -3.05
C LYS A 394 2.59 4.34 -1.79
N GLN A 395 2.63 5.18 -0.76
CA GLN A 395 3.36 4.92 0.48
C GLN A 395 2.88 5.80 1.62
N ARG A 396 3.02 5.31 2.85
CA ARG A 396 2.85 6.09 4.07
C ARG A 396 3.73 5.49 5.15
N TYR A 397 4.69 6.24 5.66
CA TYR A 397 5.53 5.86 6.81
C TYR A 397 6.25 7.11 7.30
N ILE A 398 6.73 7.12 8.55
CA ILE A 398 7.58 8.22 8.99
C ILE A 398 9.05 7.87 8.79
N TYR A 399 9.86 8.85 8.39
CA TYR A 399 11.27 8.64 8.08
C TYR A 399 12.16 9.80 8.52
N MET A 400 13.46 9.51 8.68
CA MET A 400 14.52 10.53 8.72
C MET A 400 15.44 10.32 7.52
N ASP A 401 15.74 11.39 6.82
CA ASP A 401 16.66 11.44 5.68
C ASP A 401 17.95 12.20 5.98
N GLY A 402 18.08 12.76 7.20
CA GLY A 402 19.25 13.53 7.62
C GLY A 402 19.32 14.93 7.01
N LEU A 403 18.26 15.38 6.32
CA LEU A 403 18.09 16.75 5.87
C LEU A 403 17.34 17.57 6.93
N ASP A 404 17.34 18.90 6.78
CA ASP A 404 16.51 19.77 7.61
C ASP A 404 15.01 19.54 7.37
N GLU A 405 14.19 20.12 8.24
CA GLU A 405 12.73 20.07 8.15
C GLU A 405 12.24 20.66 6.82
N GLN A 406 11.29 19.96 6.18
CA GLN A 406 10.75 20.33 4.88
C GLN A 406 9.22 20.41 4.98
N PRO A 407 8.62 21.58 4.70
CA PRO A 407 7.17 21.72 4.72
C PRO A 407 6.58 21.04 3.47
N ILE A 408 5.88 19.92 3.66
CA ILE A 408 5.31 19.10 2.57
C ILE A 408 3.78 18.96 2.71
N ASP A 409 3.14 20.01 3.23
CA ASP A 409 1.72 19.97 3.62
C ASP A 409 0.77 20.33 2.48
N ASN A 410 1.23 21.12 1.50
CA ASN A 410 0.43 21.57 0.37
C ASN A 410 1.29 21.82 -0.88
N ALA A 411 0.63 22.17 -1.99
CA ALA A 411 1.28 22.35 -3.28
C ALA A 411 2.34 23.47 -3.26
N ASP A 412 2.05 24.61 -2.64
CA ASP A 412 2.97 25.76 -2.61
C ASP A 412 4.22 25.45 -1.78
N THR A 413 4.07 24.75 -0.66
CA THR A 413 5.22 24.37 0.17
C THR A 413 6.06 23.28 -0.50
N ILE A 414 5.42 22.34 -1.21
CA ILE A 414 6.12 21.31 -2.00
C ILE A 414 6.89 21.95 -3.17
N ASP A 415 6.28 22.90 -3.88
CA ASP A 415 6.93 23.67 -4.95
C ASP A 415 8.15 24.43 -4.42
N PHE A 416 8.01 25.11 -3.28
CA PHE A 416 9.12 25.77 -2.59
C PHE A 416 10.25 24.80 -2.25
N VAL A 417 9.95 23.64 -1.66
CA VAL A 417 10.96 22.60 -1.32
C VAL A 417 11.68 22.09 -2.56
N ASN A 418 10.97 21.89 -3.67
CA ASN A 418 11.55 21.33 -4.89
C ASN A 418 12.37 22.35 -5.70
N HIS A 419 11.97 23.62 -5.71
CA HIS A 419 12.47 24.61 -6.67
C HIS A 419 13.16 25.83 -6.06
N VAL A 420 12.96 26.12 -4.78
CA VAL A 420 13.42 27.37 -4.14
C VAL A 420 14.30 27.11 -2.92
N ALA A 421 13.99 26.10 -2.11
CA ALA A 421 14.72 25.80 -0.88
C ALA A 421 16.20 25.45 -1.16
N PRO A 422 17.10 25.68 -0.18
CA PRO A 422 18.50 25.26 -0.31
C PRO A 422 18.63 23.77 -0.58
N GLN A 423 19.52 23.40 -1.51
CA GLN A 423 19.88 22.00 -1.70
C GLN A 423 20.89 21.58 -0.64
N GLU A 424 20.47 20.68 0.23
CA GLU A 424 21.28 20.15 1.32
C GLU A 424 21.66 18.69 1.07
N LEU A 425 22.77 18.27 1.68
CA LEU A 425 23.17 16.87 1.72
C LEU A 425 22.86 16.28 3.10
N PRO A 426 22.41 15.02 3.18
CA PRO A 426 22.12 14.36 4.45
C PRO A 426 23.28 14.37 5.44
N ASN A 427 23.03 14.86 6.67
CA ASN A 427 24.00 14.88 7.77
C ASN A 427 23.43 14.33 9.08
N PHE A 428 23.23 13.01 9.12
CA PHE A 428 22.76 12.30 10.31
C PHE A 428 23.66 12.51 11.55
N GLY A 429 24.95 12.77 11.38
CA GLY A 429 25.87 12.99 12.50
C GLY A 429 25.55 14.30 13.24
N MET A 430 25.16 15.35 12.52
CA MET A 430 24.70 16.60 13.11
C MET A 430 23.33 16.44 13.76
N THR A 431 22.38 15.80 13.06
CA THR A 431 21.05 15.48 13.61
C THR A 431 21.18 14.69 14.92
N SER A 432 22.03 13.65 14.96
CA SER A 432 22.28 12.84 16.15
C SER A 432 22.78 13.68 17.34
N LYS A 433 23.75 14.57 17.11
CA LYS A 433 24.30 15.46 18.14
C LYS A 433 23.25 16.44 18.66
N TYR A 434 22.45 17.01 17.76
CA TYR A 434 21.38 17.94 18.13
C TYR A 434 20.37 17.28 19.08
N PHE A 435 19.83 16.11 18.72
CA PHE A 435 18.86 15.42 19.58
C PHE A 435 19.47 14.87 20.87
N ASN A 436 20.75 14.48 20.86
CA ASN A 436 21.44 14.09 22.09
C ASN A 436 21.57 15.26 23.09
N GLN A 437 21.81 16.47 22.58
CA GLN A 437 21.84 17.68 23.41
C GLN A 437 20.44 18.03 23.95
N MET A 438 19.40 17.89 23.12
CA MET A 438 18.01 18.11 23.58
C MET A 438 17.59 17.11 24.67
N ASP A 439 17.93 15.84 24.50
CA ASP A 439 17.69 14.78 25.50
C ASP A 439 18.38 15.07 26.84
N SER A 440 19.66 15.47 26.77
CA SER A 440 20.43 15.87 27.95
C SER A 440 19.79 17.07 28.67
N ALA A 441 19.40 18.10 27.91
CA ALA A 441 18.77 19.31 28.45
C ALA A 441 17.37 19.06 29.03
N GLN A 442 16.64 18.06 28.54
CA GLN A 442 15.37 17.63 29.15
C GLN A 442 15.59 16.85 30.44
N SER A 443 16.58 15.96 30.47
CA SER A 443 16.92 15.13 31.63
C SER A 443 17.38 15.95 32.83
N GLU A 444 18.08 17.07 32.63
CA GLU A 444 18.52 17.97 33.71
C GLU A 444 17.38 18.75 34.37
N LYS A 445 16.21 18.87 33.72
CA LYS A 445 15.17 19.81 34.13
C LYS A 445 14.11 19.25 35.09
N LYS A 446 13.92 17.93 35.30
CA LYS A 446 12.72 17.42 36.02
C LYS A 446 12.87 16.12 36.83
N HIS A 447 11.99 16.00 37.85
CA HIS A 447 11.92 14.99 38.93
C HIS A 447 10.59 14.19 39.00
N GLU A 448 9.67 14.27 38.02
CA GLU A 448 8.38 13.52 38.04
C GLU A 448 8.01 12.90 36.68
N PHE A 449 7.21 11.82 36.73
CA PHE A 449 6.75 10.92 35.66
C PHE A 449 6.68 11.57 34.27
N GLN A 450 7.44 11.01 33.32
CA GLN A 450 7.73 11.66 32.04
C GLN A 450 7.35 10.78 30.85
N GLU A 451 6.58 11.37 29.93
CA GLU A 451 6.33 10.92 28.57
C GLU A 451 7.65 10.99 27.77
N ASP A 452 7.97 9.96 26.98
CA ASP A 452 9.23 9.88 26.23
C ASP A 452 9.15 10.76 24.97
N SER A 453 9.98 11.81 24.92
CA SER A 453 10.08 12.74 23.78
C SER A 453 10.67 12.08 22.51
N GLY A 454 11.28 10.91 22.64
CA GLY A 454 11.91 10.19 21.52
C GLY A 454 13.25 10.76 21.07
N TYR A 455 13.80 11.78 21.74
CA TYR A 455 15.07 12.40 21.34
C TYR A 455 16.24 11.42 21.37
N LEU A 456 16.35 10.62 22.44
CA LEU A 456 17.39 9.59 22.52
C LEU A 456 17.24 8.52 21.43
N ALA A 457 16.01 8.11 21.12
CA ALA A 457 15.72 7.16 20.05
C ALA A 457 16.15 7.72 18.70
N SER A 458 15.75 8.95 18.39
CA SER A 458 16.14 9.64 17.17
C SER A 458 17.65 9.83 17.06
N SER A 459 18.30 10.24 18.15
CA SER A 459 19.75 10.40 18.20
C SER A 459 20.51 9.11 17.89
N LYS A 460 20.10 7.99 18.51
CA LYS A 460 20.74 6.68 18.31
C LYS A 460 20.50 6.11 16.92
N LEU A 461 19.30 6.31 16.36
CA LEU A 461 19.01 5.91 14.98
C LEU A 461 19.81 6.74 13.97
N CYS A 462 19.95 8.06 14.18
CA CYS A 462 20.82 8.90 13.35
C CYS A 462 22.31 8.53 13.49
N GLU A 463 22.77 8.18 14.70
CA GLU A 463 24.15 7.69 14.92
C GLU A 463 24.42 6.45 14.06
N LEU A 464 23.47 5.50 14.04
CA LEU A 464 23.58 4.28 13.24
C LEU A 464 23.41 4.54 11.73
N ALA A 465 22.55 5.48 11.32
CA ALA A 465 22.49 5.93 9.93
C ALA A 465 23.82 6.57 9.47
N SER A 466 24.53 7.24 10.37
CA SER A 466 25.87 7.79 10.09
C SER A 466 26.91 6.71 9.83
N LEU A 467 26.82 5.56 10.51
CA LEU A 467 27.67 4.38 10.23
C LEU A 467 27.53 3.95 8.78
N LEU A 468 26.31 3.82 8.25
CA LEU A 468 26.06 3.38 6.87
C LEU A 468 26.62 4.36 5.81
N LYS A 469 26.82 5.63 6.17
CA LYS A 469 27.46 6.63 5.30
C LYS A 469 29.00 6.63 5.38
N SER A 470 29.58 5.99 6.38
CA SER A 470 31.02 6.03 6.64
C SER A 470 31.84 5.30 5.57
N ILE A 471 33.07 5.77 5.34
CA ILE A 471 34.04 5.11 4.43
C ILE A 471 34.33 3.68 4.92
N ALA A 472 34.46 3.48 6.23
CA ALA A 472 34.73 2.16 6.81
C ALA A 472 33.60 1.16 6.50
N PHE A 473 32.33 1.59 6.59
CA PHE A 473 31.20 0.73 6.23
C PHE A 473 31.16 0.48 4.73
N LYS A 474 31.42 1.49 3.89
CA LYS A 474 31.49 1.31 2.43
C LYS A 474 32.59 0.33 2.02
N LYS A 475 33.76 0.36 2.66
CA LYS A 475 34.80 -0.68 2.50
C LYS A 475 34.27 -2.07 2.85
N TRP A 476 33.62 -2.21 4.00
CA TRP A 476 33.06 -3.50 4.42
C TRP A 476 31.99 -3.98 3.43
N LEU A 477 31.11 -3.08 2.98
CA LEU A 477 30.07 -3.38 2.00
C LEU A 477 30.67 -3.80 0.67
N THR A 478 31.68 -3.08 0.15
CA THR A 478 32.37 -3.47 -1.09
C THR A 478 33.06 -4.82 -0.97
N LEU A 479 33.68 -5.13 0.18
CA LEU A 479 34.29 -6.45 0.40
C LEU A 479 33.24 -7.57 0.49
N VAL A 480 32.05 -7.28 1.01
CA VAL A 480 30.95 -8.25 1.12
C VAL A 480 30.22 -8.41 -0.20
N SER A 481 29.93 -7.35 -0.93
CA SER A 481 29.13 -7.43 -2.16
C SER A 481 29.96 -7.63 -3.42
N GLY A 482 31.27 -7.35 -3.37
CA GLY A 482 32.12 -7.29 -4.57
C GLY A 482 31.78 -6.10 -5.47
N LEU A 483 31.15 -5.04 -4.94
CA LEU A 483 30.67 -3.90 -5.73
C LEU A 483 31.19 -2.58 -5.17
N VAL A 484 31.61 -1.67 -6.06
CA VAL A 484 32.08 -0.33 -5.66
C VAL A 484 30.91 0.64 -5.69
N VAL A 485 30.46 1.08 -4.51
CA VAL A 485 29.34 2.02 -4.38
C VAL A 485 29.75 3.44 -4.72
N VAL A 486 28.96 4.13 -5.53
CA VAL A 486 29.29 5.47 -6.06
C VAL A 486 28.25 6.54 -5.74
N ARG A 487 27.03 6.13 -5.40
CA ARG A 487 25.99 7.02 -4.89
C ARG A 487 25.31 6.36 -3.70
N ASP A 488 24.83 7.15 -2.73
CA ASP A 488 24.13 6.64 -1.56
C ASP A 488 22.85 7.41 -1.20
N GLN A 489 21.88 6.68 -0.65
CA GLN A 489 20.74 7.25 0.08
C GLN A 489 20.45 6.35 1.27
N ILE A 490 20.38 6.95 2.46
CA ILE A 490 20.06 6.26 3.71
C ILE A 490 18.78 6.86 4.28
N LEU A 491 17.87 6.02 4.76
CA LEU A 491 16.62 6.40 5.40
C LEU A 491 16.46 5.60 6.69
N VAL A 492 16.22 6.30 7.80
CA VAL A 492 15.68 5.67 9.01
C VAL A 492 14.16 5.64 8.85
N ARG A 493 13.50 4.50 9.04
CA ARG A 493 12.05 4.38 8.83
C ARG A 493 11.36 3.76 10.04
N ARG A 494 10.17 4.28 10.34
CA ARG A 494 9.23 3.71 11.33
C ARG A 494 7.87 3.57 10.68
N PHE A 495 7.34 2.36 10.72
CA PHE A 495 6.01 2.01 10.23
C PHE A 495 5.08 1.81 11.44
N ARG A 496 4.13 2.72 11.59
CA ARG A 496 3.18 2.81 12.68
C ARG A 496 2.02 1.82 12.48
N PRO A 497 1.62 1.08 13.54
CA PRO A 497 0.44 0.21 13.50
C PRO A 497 -0.81 0.96 13.04
N GLY A 498 -1.53 0.36 12.10
CA GLY A 498 -2.80 0.87 11.58
C GLY A 498 -2.66 1.96 10.51
N GLN A 499 -1.44 2.32 10.13
CA GLN A 499 -1.17 3.53 9.32
C GLN A 499 -0.29 3.24 8.11
N ASP A 500 0.84 2.54 8.32
CA ASP A 500 1.99 2.70 7.43
C ASP A 500 2.30 1.45 6.59
N PHE A 501 2.77 1.68 5.36
CA PHE A 501 3.06 0.71 4.31
C PHE A 501 3.90 1.35 3.18
N ILE A 502 4.42 0.51 2.28
CA ILE A 502 4.91 0.89 0.94
C ILE A 502 4.26 -0.10 -0.02
N LEU A 503 3.69 0.37 -1.15
CA LEU A 503 3.16 -0.51 -2.21
C LEU A 503 4.28 -1.06 -3.11
N ALA A 504 3.97 -2.03 -3.96
CA ALA A 504 4.91 -2.61 -4.90
C ALA A 504 5.48 -1.54 -5.85
N THR A 505 6.81 -1.41 -5.87
CA THR A 505 7.51 -0.44 -6.71
C THR A 505 8.63 -1.09 -7.52
N GLN A 506 8.69 -0.76 -8.81
CA GLN A 506 9.81 -1.07 -9.68
C GLN A 506 10.96 -0.05 -9.49
N LEU A 507 12.15 -0.41 -9.95
CA LEU A 507 13.28 0.52 -10.00
C LEU A 507 13.32 1.25 -11.34
N ASP A 508 13.64 2.53 -11.30
CA ASP A 508 14.07 3.26 -12.50
C ASP A 508 15.42 2.66 -12.97
N LYS A 509 15.61 2.55 -14.29
CA LYS A 509 16.88 2.07 -14.88
C LYS A 509 18.06 2.91 -14.40
N THR A 510 19.18 2.25 -14.10
CA THR A 510 20.42 2.93 -13.72
C THR A 510 21.06 3.62 -14.93
N GLY A 511 21.89 4.64 -14.65
CA GLY A 511 22.59 5.38 -15.71
C GLY A 511 23.74 4.59 -16.35
N GLU A 512 24.21 5.05 -17.52
CA GLU A 512 25.35 4.43 -18.22
C GLU A 512 26.59 4.32 -17.32
N GLY A 513 27.27 3.16 -17.36
CA GLY A 513 28.49 2.88 -16.59
C GLY A 513 28.24 2.44 -15.14
N LEU A 514 26.99 2.13 -14.77
CA LEU A 514 26.61 1.52 -13.50
C LEU A 514 26.06 0.11 -13.75
N ILE A 515 26.01 -0.71 -12.70
CA ILE A 515 25.32 -2.00 -12.77
C ILE A 515 23.81 -1.79 -13.00
N ASP A 516 23.16 -2.69 -13.73
CA ASP A 516 21.70 -2.66 -13.94
C ASP A 516 20.97 -3.21 -12.71
N GLY A 517 21.01 -2.42 -11.62
CA GLY A 517 20.40 -2.76 -10.36
C GLY A 517 20.86 -1.84 -9.22
N ILE A 518 20.14 -1.91 -8.11
CA ILE A 518 20.43 -1.15 -6.89
C ILE A 518 20.86 -2.10 -5.80
N LEU A 519 22.02 -1.82 -5.21
CA LEU A 519 22.44 -2.50 -3.99
C LEU A 519 21.63 -1.89 -2.83
N GLU A 520 20.88 -2.70 -2.12
CA GLU A 520 20.04 -2.28 -1.01
C GLU A 520 20.44 -3.02 0.26
N ALA A 521 20.42 -2.32 1.40
CA ALA A 521 20.57 -2.93 2.71
C ALA A 521 19.44 -2.49 3.64
N THR A 522 18.75 -3.44 4.28
CA THR A 522 17.70 -3.17 5.27
C THR A 522 18.12 -3.74 6.63
N LEU A 523 18.48 -2.85 7.56
CA LEU A 523 18.75 -3.21 8.95
C LEU A 523 17.46 -3.17 9.76
N ASN A 524 16.90 -4.35 10.03
CA ASN A 524 15.70 -4.51 10.85
C ASN A 524 16.03 -4.28 12.34
N LEU A 525 15.32 -3.34 12.95
CA LEU A 525 15.49 -2.90 14.34
C LEU A 525 14.16 -2.95 15.09
N THR A 526 13.28 -3.88 14.73
CA THR A 526 11.95 -3.98 15.32
C THR A 526 12.04 -4.72 16.66
N PRO A 527 11.86 -4.04 17.80
CA PRO A 527 12.11 -4.67 19.11
C PRO A 527 10.94 -5.56 19.56
N SER A 528 9.79 -5.39 18.88
CA SER A 528 8.75 -6.37 18.57
C SER A 528 9.04 -7.86 18.81
N SER A 529 8.12 -8.63 19.38
CA SER A 529 8.01 -10.07 19.07
C SER A 529 6.59 -10.35 18.56
N GLY A 530 6.36 -11.42 17.80
CA GLY A 530 5.02 -11.78 17.28
C GLY A 530 4.78 -11.42 15.81
N TRP A 531 5.85 -11.18 15.05
CA TRP A 531 5.81 -10.86 13.61
C TRP A 531 5.93 -12.10 12.72
N GLU A 532 6.32 -13.24 13.30
CA GLU A 532 6.79 -14.43 12.58
C GLU A 532 5.70 -15.07 11.69
N SER A 533 4.43 -14.87 12.03
CA SER A 533 3.29 -15.37 11.24
C SER A 533 2.99 -14.57 9.98
N GLY A 534 3.52 -13.34 9.85
CA GLY A 534 3.14 -12.40 8.80
C GLY A 534 1.73 -11.79 8.92
N GLU A 535 0.88 -12.27 9.85
CA GLU A 535 -0.52 -11.84 9.92
C GLU A 535 -0.72 -10.37 10.29
N VAL A 536 0.22 -9.80 11.05
CA VAL A 536 0.23 -8.37 11.43
C VAL A 536 0.91 -7.48 10.39
N GLY A 537 1.33 -8.05 9.27
CA GLY A 537 2.01 -7.33 8.17
C GLY A 537 3.40 -6.85 8.57
N GLY A 538 3.84 -5.74 7.98
CA GLY A 538 5.17 -5.19 8.19
C GLY A 538 6.32 -6.04 7.64
N TYR A 539 6.05 -7.11 6.89
CA TYR A 539 7.11 -7.83 6.20
C TYR A 539 7.53 -7.09 4.93
N GLU A 540 8.81 -7.23 4.58
CA GLU A 540 9.36 -6.82 3.29
C GLU A 540 9.19 -8.00 2.32
N LEU A 541 8.72 -7.74 1.11
CA LEU A 541 8.54 -8.77 0.09
C LEU A 541 9.12 -8.30 -1.24
N CYS A 542 9.84 -9.19 -1.92
CA CYS A 542 10.30 -9.01 -3.29
C CYS A 542 9.68 -10.08 -4.18
N MET A 543 9.22 -9.68 -5.36
CA MET A 543 8.62 -10.57 -6.35
C MET A 543 9.00 -10.16 -7.77
N MET A 544 8.96 -11.11 -8.71
CA MET A 544 9.18 -10.82 -10.12
C MET A 544 8.02 -9.99 -10.68
N SER A 545 8.34 -9.03 -11.54
CA SER A 545 7.37 -8.35 -12.39
C SER A 545 6.92 -9.30 -13.50
N ASN A 546 5.62 -9.54 -13.61
CA ASN A 546 5.03 -10.30 -14.70
C ASN A 546 4.75 -9.34 -15.89
N ASP A 547 5.80 -8.94 -16.60
CA ASP A 547 5.74 -7.98 -17.72
C ASP A 547 4.94 -8.48 -18.96
N ASP A 548 4.38 -9.69 -18.93
CA ASP A 548 3.67 -10.30 -20.07
C ASP A 548 2.16 -9.97 -20.16
N ASN A 549 1.59 -9.19 -19.23
CA ASN A 549 0.15 -8.88 -19.23
C ASN A 549 -0.13 -7.36 -19.15
N GLU A 550 0.13 -6.64 -20.24
CA GLU A 550 -0.29 -5.24 -20.43
C GLU A 550 -1.84 -5.06 -20.50
N GLU A 551 -2.65 -6.12 -20.34
CA GLU A 551 -4.12 -6.08 -20.48
C GLU A 551 -4.91 -5.96 -19.16
N ASP A 552 -4.27 -6.10 -17.99
CA ASP A 552 -4.94 -5.96 -16.67
C ASP A 552 -4.55 -4.61 -16.01
N ASP A 553 -5.16 -3.50 -16.46
CA ASP A 553 -4.96 -2.11 -16.00
C ASP A 553 -5.35 -1.83 -14.51
N ASP A 554 -5.64 -2.86 -13.71
CA ASP A 554 -6.07 -2.71 -12.32
C ASP A 554 -4.89 -3.03 -11.37
N PRO A 555 -4.28 -2.04 -10.70
CA PRO A 555 -3.23 -2.29 -9.71
C PRO A 555 -3.70 -3.13 -8.50
N ALA A 556 -5.02 -3.26 -8.27
CA ALA A 556 -5.61 -4.18 -7.29
C ALA A 556 -5.79 -5.62 -7.84
N ILE A 557 -5.62 -5.83 -9.15
CA ILE A 557 -5.49 -7.13 -9.83
C ILE A 557 -3.99 -7.43 -10.02
N TYR A 558 -3.15 -7.13 -9.03
CA TYR A 558 -2.00 -8.00 -8.80
C TYR A 558 -2.55 -9.38 -8.50
N LYS A 559 -2.55 -10.27 -9.50
CA LYS A 559 -2.81 -11.69 -9.28
C LYS A 559 -1.75 -12.13 -8.29
N GLN A 560 -2.17 -12.36 -7.05
CA GLN A 560 -1.48 -13.33 -6.23
C GLN A 560 -1.38 -14.57 -7.11
N SER A 561 -0.17 -14.93 -7.51
CA SER A 561 0.05 -16.19 -8.19
C SER A 561 -0.55 -17.26 -7.27
N GLU A 562 -1.44 -18.09 -7.81
CA GLU A 562 -2.01 -19.20 -7.04
C GLU A 562 -0.92 -20.17 -6.56
N ASN A 563 0.32 -19.98 -7.02
CA ASN A 563 1.54 -20.60 -6.59
C ASN A 563 2.51 -19.55 -6.02
N ASP A 564 3.18 -19.82 -4.89
CA ASP A 564 4.28 -19.02 -4.32
C ASP A 564 5.53 -18.88 -5.26
N GLU A 565 5.42 -19.20 -6.55
CA GLU A 565 6.51 -19.30 -7.53
C GLU A 565 7.11 -17.95 -7.95
N ASP A 566 6.38 -16.84 -7.80
CA ASP A 566 6.85 -15.50 -8.21
C ASP A 566 7.51 -14.70 -7.06
N VAL A 567 7.42 -15.21 -5.82
CA VAL A 567 8.00 -14.55 -4.64
C VAL A 567 9.49 -14.90 -4.56
N LEU A 568 10.34 -13.89 -4.70
CA LEU A 568 11.80 -14.06 -4.68
C LEU A 568 12.35 -14.02 -3.26
N TYR A 569 11.79 -13.15 -2.41
CA TYR A 569 12.29 -12.92 -1.07
C TYR A 569 11.20 -12.41 -0.14
N THR A 570 11.20 -12.85 1.11
CA THR A 570 10.33 -12.31 2.15
C THR A 570 11.08 -12.21 3.47
N SER A 571 10.93 -11.08 4.15
CA SER A 571 11.61 -10.78 5.41
C SER A 571 10.65 -10.19 6.43
N GLN A 572 10.35 -10.97 7.46
CA GLN A 572 9.54 -10.53 8.59
C GLN A 572 10.28 -9.44 9.39
N ALA A 573 9.52 -8.49 9.93
CA ALA A 573 10.05 -7.51 10.87
C ALA A 573 10.69 -8.24 12.06
N SER A 574 11.94 -7.89 12.36
CA SER A 574 12.76 -8.62 13.32
C SER A 574 13.77 -7.71 14.01
N TRP A 575 14.46 -8.23 15.02
CA TRP A 575 15.46 -7.49 15.77
C TRP A 575 16.88 -7.81 15.28
N ASN A 576 17.65 -6.77 14.97
CA ASN A 576 19.08 -6.86 14.70
C ASN A 576 19.45 -7.80 13.54
N LYS A 577 18.72 -7.67 12.42
CA LYS A 577 18.95 -8.43 11.19
C LYS A 577 19.26 -7.47 10.04
N LEU A 578 20.45 -7.58 9.46
CA LEU A 578 20.82 -6.86 8.24
C LEU A 578 20.58 -7.76 7.03
N THR A 579 19.75 -7.33 6.10
CA THR A 579 19.67 -7.92 4.76
C THR A 579 20.45 -7.04 3.80
N VAL A 580 21.27 -7.63 2.93
CA VAL A 580 21.90 -6.94 1.80
C VAL A 580 21.47 -7.66 0.52
N MET A 581 20.95 -6.94 -0.48
CA MET A 581 20.47 -7.52 -1.73
C MET A 581 20.83 -6.63 -2.93
N LEU A 582 21.10 -7.23 -4.08
CA LEU A 582 21.13 -6.52 -5.36
C LEU A 582 19.78 -6.71 -6.05
N ARG A 583 19.05 -5.61 -6.25
CA ARG A 583 17.72 -5.61 -6.87
C ARG A 583 17.78 -4.98 -8.25
N ASP A 584 17.42 -5.72 -9.28
CA ASP A 584 17.30 -5.19 -10.64
C ASP A 584 15.90 -4.59 -10.92
N SER A 585 15.71 -4.03 -12.12
CA SER A 585 14.45 -3.37 -12.51
C SER A 585 13.26 -4.31 -12.69
N SER A 586 13.48 -5.62 -12.84
CA SER A 586 12.42 -6.63 -12.96
C SER A 586 11.82 -7.03 -11.61
N VAL A 587 12.48 -6.67 -10.50
CA VAL A 587 12.06 -7.07 -9.16
C VAL A 587 11.26 -5.96 -8.47
N LEU A 588 10.01 -6.26 -8.16
CA LEU A 588 9.14 -5.41 -7.35
C LEU A 588 9.45 -5.60 -5.88
N LYS A 589 9.33 -4.52 -5.10
CA LYS A 589 9.53 -4.56 -3.65
C LYS A 589 8.49 -3.72 -2.93
N PHE A 590 8.02 -4.23 -1.79
CA PHE A 590 7.09 -3.50 -0.92
C PHE A 590 7.28 -3.85 0.56
N VAL A 591 6.70 -3.02 1.44
CA VAL A 591 6.58 -3.30 2.88
C VAL A 591 5.10 -3.36 3.23
N LYS A 592 4.62 -4.54 3.60
CA LYS A 592 3.19 -4.76 3.86
C LYS A 592 2.70 -3.84 4.98
N TYR A 593 1.48 -3.32 4.82
CA TYR A 593 0.77 -2.57 5.85
C TYR A 593 0.89 -3.19 7.24
N VAL A 594 1.32 -2.38 8.20
CA VAL A 594 1.40 -2.79 9.60
C VAL A 594 0.02 -2.70 10.24
N SER A 595 -0.55 -3.84 10.61
CA SER A 595 -1.86 -3.90 11.26
C SER A 595 -1.87 -3.09 12.55
N PHE A 596 -3.01 -2.47 12.86
CA PHE A 596 -3.35 -1.86 14.14
C PHE A 596 -3.14 -2.83 15.31
N ASN A 597 -3.28 -4.13 15.07
CA ASN A 597 -3.07 -5.19 16.06
C ASN A 597 -1.59 -5.60 16.21
N ALA A 598 -0.67 -4.95 15.49
CA ALA A 598 0.76 -5.23 15.63
C ALA A 598 1.24 -4.88 17.05
N PRO A 599 2.22 -5.64 17.59
CA PRO A 599 2.75 -5.48 18.95
C PRO A 599 3.63 -4.23 19.14
N GLY A 600 3.82 -3.42 18.10
CA GLY A 600 4.65 -2.22 18.07
C GLY A 600 4.84 -1.75 16.63
N SER A 601 5.65 -0.70 16.44
CA SER A 601 6.05 -0.27 15.11
C SER A 601 7.05 -1.24 14.51
N ARG A 602 7.08 -1.33 13.16
CA ARG A 602 8.29 -1.81 12.47
C ARG A 602 9.29 -0.66 12.40
N TRP A 603 10.53 -0.97 12.73
CA TRP A 603 11.66 -0.04 12.67
C TRP A 603 12.75 -0.64 11.79
N ASP A 604 13.29 0.16 10.87
CA ASP A 604 14.47 -0.23 10.12
C ASP A 604 15.32 0.98 9.70
N ILE A 605 16.54 0.71 9.28
CA ILE A 605 17.37 1.65 8.52
C ILE A 605 17.60 1.02 7.16
N ASN A 606 17.17 1.69 6.11
CA ASN A 606 17.36 1.28 4.73
C ASN A 606 18.46 2.13 4.09
N GLY A 607 19.43 1.47 3.45
CA GLY A 607 20.42 2.10 2.61
C GLY A 607 20.29 1.60 1.18
N THR A 608 20.45 2.49 0.20
CA THR A 608 20.45 2.16 -1.22
C THR A 608 21.64 2.79 -1.90
N TRP A 609 22.27 2.05 -2.81
CA TRP A 609 23.48 2.48 -3.50
C TRP A 609 23.42 2.16 -4.99
N ASP A 610 23.83 3.13 -5.80
CA ASP A 610 24.28 2.84 -7.16
C ASP A 610 25.71 2.32 -7.06
N ALA A 611 26.04 1.30 -7.85
CA ALA A 611 27.34 0.67 -7.81
C ALA A 611 27.90 0.39 -9.20
N LYS A 612 29.22 0.17 -9.24
CA LYS A 612 29.97 -0.26 -10.41
C LYS A 612 30.47 -1.68 -10.19
N SER A 613 30.52 -2.44 -11.29
CA SER A 613 31.22 -3.71 -11.33
C SER A 613 32.72 -3.50 -11.12
N THR A 614 33.39 -4.51 -10.59
CA THR A 614 34.83 -4.56 -10.40
C THR A 614 35.56 -5.33 -11.51
N ASP A 615 34.81 -5.73 -12.55
CA ASP A 615 35.26 -6.53 -13.70
C ASP A 615 35.27 -5.73 -15.01
#